data_AF-A0A924Q4V6-F1
#
_entry.id   AF-A0A924Q4V6-F1
#
_cell.length_a   1.000
_cell.length_b   1.000
_cell.length_c   1.000
_cell.angle_alpha   90.00
_cell.angle_beta   90.00
_cell.angle_gamma   90.00
#
_symmetry.space_group_name_H-M   'P 1'
#
loop_
_entity.id
_entity.type
_entity.pdbx_description
1 polymer ?
#
loop_
_entity_poly.entity_id
_entity_poly.type
_entity_poly.pdbx_seq_one_letter_code
_entity_poly.pdbx_strand_id
1 'polypeptide(L)'
;MIADLKKRSIHRTKIINGQFQALLKQIEDEAYCVDILTQSLAIQKALASLNKLILENHLRTHVTTMLRDTKASEHDKAISELLHLYELSNVRSK
;
A
#
# COMPACT_ATOMS: atom_id res chain seq x y z
N MET A 1 13.45 6.74 -1.96
CA MET A 1 12.49 6.95 -0.85
C MET A 1 13.12 7.83 0.22
N ILE A 2 12.33 8.69 0.85
CA ILE A 2 12.68 9.46 2.06
C ILE A 2 13.03 8.50 3.20
N ALA A 3 14.09 8.79 3.96
CA ALA A 3 14.67 7.85 4.93
C ALA A 3 13.66 7.37 6.01
N ASP A 4 12.89 8.29 6.60
CA ASP A 4 11.86 7.95 7.60
C ASP A 4 10.77 7.04 7.00
N LEU A 5 10.22 7.43 5.85
CA LEU A 5 9.18 6.66 5.16
C LEU A 5 9.69 5.27 4.76
N LYS A 6 10.94 5.15 4.28
CA LYS A 6 11.57 3.87 3.99
C LYS A 6 11.63 2.98 5.25
N LYS A 7 12.09 3.52 6.38
CA LYS A 7 12.19 2.78 7.64
C LYS A 7 10.81 2.29 8.11
N ARG A 8 9.80 3.16 8.07
CA ARG A 8 8.43 2.85 8.49
C ARG A 8 7.77 1.83 7.56
N SER A 9 7.95 1.96 6.24
CA SER A 9 7.46 0.99 5.26
C SER A 9 8.07 -0.39 5.48
N ILE A 10 9.39 -0.49 5.63
CA ILE A 10 10.07 -1.77 5.92
C ILE A 10 9.55 -2.39 7.22
N HIS A 11 9.41 -1.58 8.27
CA HIS A 11 8.88 -2.06 9.55
C HIS A 11 7.46 -2.62 9.40
N ARG A 12 6.57 -1.95 8.63
CA ARG A 12 5.23 -2.46 8.36
C ARG A 12 5.21 -3.70 7.48
N THR A 13 6.04 -3.76 6.45
CA THR A 13 6.18 -4.97 5.63
C THR A 13 6.60 -6.18 6.47
N LYS A 14 7.52 -6.02 7.44
CA LYS A 14 7.90 -7.10 8.34
C LYS A 14 6.74 -7.60 9.21
N ILE A 15 5.90 -6.69 9.71
CA ILE A 15 4.70 -7.05 10.48
C ILE A 15 3.69 -7.79 9.60
N ILE A 16 3.41 -7.28 8.41
CA ILE A 16 2.51 -7.91 7.42
C ILE A 16 3.00 -9.32 7.11
N ASN A 17 4.31 -9.50 6.91
CA ASN A 17 4.89 -10.83 6.69
C ASN A 17 4.61 -11.78 7.86
N GLY A 18 4.82 -11.34 9.11
CA GLY A 18 4.47 -12.13 10.29
C GLY A 18 2.98 -12.50 10.35
N GLN A 19 2.09 -11.56 9.98
CA GLN A 19 0.66 -11.83 9.91
C GLN A 19 0.31 -12.86 8.83
N PHE A 20 0.96 -12.81 7.66
CA PHE A 20 0.79 -13.80 6.60
C PHE A 20 1.27 -15.19 7.02
N GLN A 21 2.41 -15.30 7.70
CA GLN A 21 2.89 -16.58 8.23
C GLN A 21 1.90 -17.16 9.25
N ALA A 22 1.33 -16.33 10.11
CA ALA A 22 0.28 -16.75 11.05
C ALA A 22 -0.99 -17.21 10.32
N LEU A 23 -1.43 -16.50 9.28
CA LEU A 23 -2.59 -16.88 8.47
C LEU A 23 -2.37 -18.23 7.78
N LEU A 24 -1.18 -18.45 7.20
CA LEU A 24 -0.83 -19.72 6.57
C LEU A 24 -0.95 -20.87 7.58
N LYS A 25 -0.36 -20.71 8.76
CA LYS A 25 -0.46 -21.70 9.84
C LYS A 25 -1.91 -21.96 10.26
N GLN A 26 -2.73 -20.91 10.41
CA GLN A 26 -4.15 -21.09 10.75
C GLN A 26 -4.91 -21.91 9.71
N ILE A 27 -4.56 -21.78 8.43
CA ILE A 27 -5.19 -22.58 7.37
C ILE A 27 -4.68 -24.03 7.43
N GLU A 28 -3.38 -24.24 7.62
CA GLU A 28 -2.78 -25.58 7.76
C GLU A 28 -3.33 -26.34 8.98
N ASP A 29 -3.57 -25.63 10.08
CA ASP A 29 -4.13 -26.19 11.32
C ASP A 29 -5.67 -26.34 11.27
N GLU A 30 -6.32 -26.07 10.12
CA GLU A 30 -7.77 -26.07 9.94
C GLU A 30 -8.53 -25.25 11.01
N ALA A 31 -7.98 -24.07 11.35
CA ALA A 31 -8.55 -23.19 12.36
C ALA A 31 -9.96 -22.70 11.99
N TYR A 32 -10.70 -22.23 13.00
CA TYR A 32 -12.06 -21.76 12.82
C TYR A 32 -12.14 -20.65 11.77
N CYS A 33 -13.07 -20.78 10.82
CA CYS A 33 -13.14 -19.92 9.64
C CYS A 33 -13.24 -18.43 9.98
N VAL A 34 -13.94 -18.07 11.07
CA VAL A 34 -14.08 -16.66 11.50
C VAL A 34 -12.73 -16.08 11.94
N ASP A 35 -11.85 -16.89 12.53
CA ASP A 35 -10.52 -16.44 12.95
C ASP A 35 -9.61 -16.21 11.75
N ILE A 36 -9.66 -17.11 10.77
CA ILE A 36 -8.95 -16.97 9.48
C ILE A 36 -9.42 -15.70 8.77
N LEU A 37 -10.74 -15.46 8.69
CA LEU A 37 -11.30 -14.25 8.10
C LEU A 37 -10.87 -12.99 8.86
N THR A 38 -10.86 -13.03 10.19
CA THR A 38 -10.43 -11.90 11.02
C THR A 38 -8.96 -11.56 10.78
N GLN A 39 -8.09 -12.57 10.68
CA GLN A 39 -6.68 -12.39 10.38
C GLN A 39 -6.46 -11.85 8.96
N SER A 40 -7.21 -12.37 7.97
CA SER A 40 -7.19 -11.88 6.60
C SER A 40 -7.57 -10.39 6.51
N LEU A 41 -8.63 -9.97 7.20
CA LEU A 41 -9.05 -8.57 7.29
C LEU A 41 -7.99 -7.69 7.98
N ALA A 42 -7.29 -8.21 9.00
CA ALA A 42 -6.19 -7.49 9.65
C ALA A 42 -5.01 -7.26 8.70
N ILE A 43 -4.67 -8.24 7.85
CA ILE A 43 -3.64 -8.12 6.81
C ILE A 43 -4.05 -7.06 5.77
N GLN A 44 -5.30 -7.07 5.31
CA GLN A 44 -5.81 -6.05 4.37
C GLN A 44 -5.67 -4.63 4.93
N LYS A 45 -6.03 -4.42 6.21
CA LYS A 45 -5.84 -3.13 6.88
C LYS A 45 -4.36 -2.73 7.00
N ALA A 46 -3.48 -3.69 7.29
CA ALA A 46 -2.05 -3.43 7.36
C ALA A 46 -1.46 -3.05 5.99
N LEU A 47 -1.90 -3.72 4.91
CA LEU A 47 -1.54 -3.37 3.53
C LEU A 47 -2.03 -1.96 3.16
N ALA A 48 -3.26 -1.58 3.51
CA ALA A 48 -3.76 -0.23 3.30
C ALA A 48 -2.89 0.82 4.03
N SER A 49 -2.45 0.53 5.26
CA SER A 49 -1.52 1.39 5.99
C SER A 49 -0.15 1.48 5.32
N LEU A 50 0.37 0.41 4.74
CA LEU A 50 1.63 0.42 3.99
C LEU A 50 1.50 1.25 2.72
N ASN A 51 0.40 1.07 1.96
CA ASN A 51 0.11 1.82 0.74
C ASN A 51 0.14 3.33 0.99
N LYS A 52 -0.41 3.80 2.11
CA LYS A 52 -0.35 5.22 2.50
C LYS A 52 1.08 5.74 2.62
N LEU A 53 2.00 4.96 3.20
CA LEU A 53 3.41 5.37 3.35
C LEU A 53 4.14 5.42 2.00
N ILE A 54 3.85 4.45 1.12
CA ILE A 54 4.44 4.40 -0.23
C ILE A 54 3.91 5.57 -1.08
N LEU A 55 2.60 5.82 -1.03
CA LEU A 55 1.98 6.95 -1.72
C LEU A 55 2.52 8.29 -1.23
N GLU A 56 2.63 8.48 0.10
CA GLU A 56 3.23 9.70 0.66
C GLU A 56 4.65 9.92 0.12
N ASN A 57 5.46 8.84 0.05
CA ASN A 57 6.78 8.94 -0.54
C ASN A 57 6.71 9.36 -2.02
N HIS A 58 5.86 8.71 -2.82
CA HIS A 58 5.70 9.00 -4.26
C HIS A 58 5.34 10.47 -4.50
N LEU A 59 4.37 10.98 -3.73
CA LEU A 59 3.93 12.37 -3.82
C LEU A 59 5.07 13.36 -3.52
N ARG A 60 5.82 13.11 -2.44
CA ARG A 60 6.90 14.01 -1.99
C ARG A 60 8.15 13.94 -2.86
N THR A 61 8.40 12.83 -3.58
CA THR A 61 9.62 12.69 -4.40
C THR A 61 9.33 12.82 -5.89
N HIS A 62 8.49 11.95 -6.45
CA HIS A 62 8.31 11.84 -7.90
C HIS A 62 7.32 12.89 -8.40
N VAL A 63 6.11 12.93 -7.83
CA VAL A 63 5.07 13.88 -8.27
C VAL A 63 5.52 15.32 -8.08
N THR A 64 6.13 15.65 -6.94
CA THR A 64 6.66 17.00 -6.70
C THR A 64 7.71 17.40 -7.75
N THR A 65 8.52 16.46 -8.24
CA THR A 65 9.51 16.72 -9.30
C THR A 65 8.83 16.87 -10.66
N MET A 66 7.88 16.00 -11.00
CA MET A 66 7.15 16.04 -12.27
C MET A 66 6.35 17.35 -12.44
N LEU A 67 5.72 17.83 -11.37
CA LEU A 67 4.98 19.10 -11.39
C LEU A 67 5.88 20.35 -11.45
N ARG A 68 7.17 20.22 -11.12
CA ARG A 68 8.16 21.30 -11.25
C ARG A 68 8.85 21.32 -12.59
N ASP A 69 8.68 20.27 -13.40
CA ASP A 69 9.25 20.19 -14.74
C ASP A 69 8.57 21.22 -15.66
N THR A 70 9.30 21.73 -16.65
CA THR A 70 8.79 22.69 -17.63
C THR A 70 8.01 22.01 -18.75
N LYS A 71 8.09 20.68 -18.88
CA LYS A 71 7.38 19.91 -19.90
C LYS A 71 5.96 19.57 -19.44
N ALA A 72 4.96 20.10 -20.15
CA ALA A 72 3.55 19.79 -19.91
C ALA A 72 3.25 18.28 -19.87
N SER A 73 3.96 17.47 -20.65
CA SER A 73 3.80 16.01 -20.67
C SER A 73 4.10 15.33 -19.32
N GLU A 74 4.98 15.90 -18.49
CA GLU A 74 5.28 15.33 -17.17
C GLU A 74 4.16 15.66 -16.15
N HIS A 75 3.48 16.79 -16.33
CA HIS A 75 2.32 17.15 -15.52
C HIS A 75 1.16 16.21 -15.79
N ASP A 76 0.86 15.96 -17.07
CA ASP A 76 -0.21 15.04 -17.48
C ASP A 76 0.04 13.61 -16.99
N LYS A 77 1.29 13.15 -17.03
CA LYS A 77 1.67 11.84 -16.46
C LYS A 77 1.40 11.77 -14.96
N ALA A 78 1.79 12.78 -14.20
CA ALA A 78 1.57 12.81 -12.76
C ALA A 78 0.07 12.76 -12.42
N ILE A 79 -0.76 13.51 -13.16
CA ILE A 79 -2.22 13.50 -12.99
C ILE A 79 -2.79 12.12 -13.35
N SER A 80 -2.38 11.55 -14.49
CA SER A 80 -2.83 10.24 -14.96
C SER A 80 -2.51 9.12 -13.96
N GLU A 81 -1.29 9.11 -13.40
CA GLU A 81 -0.91 8.14 -12.36
C GLU A 81 -1.80 8.24 -11.12
N LEU A 82 -2.09 9.46 -10.65
CA LEU A 82 -2.92 9.66 -9.46
C LEU A 82 -4.38 9.30 -9.69
N LEU A 83 -4.94 9.62 -10.87
CA LEU A 83 -6.29 9.19 -11.25
C LEU A 83 -6.38 7.67 -11.31
N HIS A 84 -5.39 7.01 -11.93
CA HIS A 84 -5.34 5.56 -12.00
C HIS A 84 -5.29 4.90 -10.61
N LEU A 85 -4.48 5.44 -9.69
CA LEU A 85 -4.42 4.96 -8.30
C LEU A 85 -5.76 5.16 -7.56
N TYR A 86 -6.44 6.29 -7.79
CA TYR A 86 -7.75 6.55 -7.21
C TYR A 86 -8.80 5.55 -7.70
N GLU A 87 -8.84 5.27 -9.00
CA GLU A 87 -9.75 4.28 -9.59
C GLU A 87 -9.52 2.87 -9.02
N LEU A 88 -8.25 2.45 -8.89
CA LEU A 88 -7.90 1.16 -8.30
C LEU A 88 -8.43 1.01 -6.86
N SER A 89 -8.42 2.10 -6.08
CA SER A 89 -8.89 2.08 -4.69
C SER A 89 -10.42 2.07 -4.55
N ASN A 90 -11.14 2.71 -5.48
CA ASN A 90 -12.57 2.98 -5.34
C ASN A 90 -13.47 2.10 -6.21
N VAL A 91 -13.01 1.64 -7.38
CA VAL A 91 -13.82 0.82 -8.28
C VAL A 91 -13.83 -0.65 -7.87
N ARG A 92 -12.75 -1.14 -7.25
CA ARG A 92 -12.66 -2.53 -6.74
C ARG A 92 -13.22 -2.73 -5.33
N SER A 93 -13.67 -1.66 -4.66
CA SER A 93 -14.33 -1.72 -3.35
C SER A 93 -15.87 -1.82 -3.46
N LYS A 94 -16.41 -2.00 -4.68
CA LYS A 94 -17.82 -2.33 -4.93
C LYS A 94 -17.95 -3.75 -5.45
#